data_AF-A0ABD0KFV4-F1
#
_entry.id   AF-A0ABD0KFV4-F1
#
_cell.length_a   1.000
_cell.length_b   1.000
_cell.length_c   1.000
_cell.angle_alpha   90.00
_cell.angle_beta   90.00
_cell.angle_gamma   90.00
#
_symmetry.space_group_name_H-M   'P 1'
#
loop_
_entity.id
_entity.type
_entity.pdbx_description
1 polymer ?
#
loop_
_entity_poly.entity_id
_entity_poly.type
_entity_poly.pdbx_seq_one_letter_code
_entity_poly.pdbx_strand_id
1 'polypeptide(L)'
;MPRRNIVGKGFATIELVSRVALAVVARFWRLCTTGLLVIILLFCIHGGLLAFTFLVLGLLGLMYNAQDMLLYHPEVPPESRLYVILPSAFHLPFENHTITTRDGEKINVILVKQAQPGGPTLLYLHGNAGNIGHRMHNVLGLYTACGFNVLLVEYRGYGRSGGSPSEHGLYLDAEAGLDFLLQRSDLDKRKIFIFGRSLGGAVAVHLASLPLYSHHIAAVILENTFTSIPDMGQHIFRTSLLQYIPWWCYKNFFPSQSRISKIHQPTLFICGMKDELVPPVMMQTLYSSSGSQKKRIEMFPGGTHNETWMCPGYYETITSFMVQVALDADLEHIVKNPSTVTISAFSVVQCAGEMFPTQYEYFLAEVVYADTRKRHVRKINSSEVYHAVRDALQLAYGDYGIAVLKSSLLVKYLNPETNMVIIRAKRDFYRMAQTALTFVKKIGNHDAFLHTMHIGGNEGNTLERCSVKDVNGTELSVTECDGDLVCCEDDKSRCCDKTLTTPSSS
;
A
#
# COMPACT_ATOMS: atom_id res chain seq x y z
N MET A 1 84.73 -67.18 72.70
CA MET A 1 84.43 -66.99 71.26
C MET A 1 83.03 -66.42 71.09
N PRO A 2 82.80 -65.46 70.19
CA PRO A 2 81.61 -64.60 70.20
C PRO A 2 80.42 -65.25 69.48
N ARG A 3 79.31 -65.54 70.17
CA ARG A 3 78.02 -65.79 69.51
C ARG A 3 77.37 -64.45 69.21
N ARG A 4 77.65 -63.95 68.00
CA ARG A 4 77.17 -62.67 67.46
C ARG A 4 75.64 -62.59 67.39
N ASN A 5 75.13 -61.41 67.73
CA ASN A 5 73.80 -60.84 67.48
C ASN A 5 73.31 -61.01 66.03
N ILE A 6 72.84 -62.20 65.65
CA ILE A 6 72.31 -62.47 64.30
C ILE A 6 70.77 -62.48 64.29
N VAL A 7 70.12 -62.87 65.40
CA VAL A 7 68.64 -63.02 65.44
C VAL A 7 67.90 -61.68 65.54
N GLY A 8 68.40 -60.70 66.31
CA GLY A 8 67.77 -59.37 66.45
C GLY A 8 67.88 -58.48 65.19
N LYS A 9 68.89 -58.69 64.34
CA LYS A 9 69.06 -57.93 63.09
C LYS A 9 68.10 -58.39 61.99
N GLY A 10 67.68 -59.65 61.98
CA GLY A 10 66.72 -60.19 61.01
C GLY A 10 65.31 -59.62 61.18
N PHE A 11 64.82 -59.59 62.42
CA PHE A 11 63.50 -59.02 62.74
C PHE A 11 63.43 -57.51 62.49
N ALA A 12 64.48 -56.74 62.85
CA ALA A 12 64.54 -55.30 62.56
C ALA A 12 64.54 -55.00 61.05
N THR A 13 65.21 -55.84 60.25
CA THR A 13 65.21 -55.71 58.78
C THR A 13 63.83 -56.02 58.20
N ILE A 14 63.14 -57.06 58.68
CA ILE A 14 61.78 -57.41 58.23
C ILE A 14 60.79 -56.30 58.59
N GLU A 15 60.88 -55.74 59.79
CA GLU A 15 60.00 -54.67 60.22
C GLU A 15 60.23 -53.38 59.42
N LEU A 16 61.50 -53.03 59.14
CA LEU A 16 61.84 -51.90 58.27
C LEU A 16 61.34 -52.10 56.85
N VAL A 17 61.57 -53.27 56.25
CA VAL A 17 61.11 -53.61 54.90
C VAL A 17 59.59 -53.60 54.83
N SER A 18 58.89 -54.14 55.83
CA SER A 18 57.43 -54.13 55.91
C SER A 18 56.87 -52.70 56.01
N ARG A 19 57.45 -51.84 56.86
CA ARG A 19 57.03 -50.43 56.96
C ARG A 19 57.25 -49.67 55.66
N VAL A 20 58.40 -49.88 55.00
CA VAL A 20 58.70 -49.26 53.71
C VAL A 20 57.73 -49.77 52.63
N ALA A 21 57.49 -51.09 52.56
CA ALA A 21 56.54 -51.68 51.62
C ALA A 21 55.11 -51.15 51.84
N LEU A 22 54.63 -51.11 53.09
CA LEU A 22 53.31 -50.55 53.41
C LEU A 22 53.23 -49.05 53.08
N ALA A 23 54.29 -48.28 53.32
CA ALA A 23 54.34 -46.86 52.96
C ALA A 23 54.30 -46.65 51.44
N VAL A 24 54.99 -47.50 50.67
CA VAL A 24 54.97 -47.48 49.19
C VAL A 24 53.59 -47.87 48.68
N VAL A 25 53.00 -48.95 49.18
CA VAL A 25 51.65 -49.40 48.82
C VAL A 25 50.61 -48.32 49.18
N ALA A 26 50.70 -47.70 50.36
CA ALA A 26 49.77 -46.64 50.77
C ALA A 26 49.95 -45.34 49.97
N ARG A 27 51.16 -45.03 49.49
CA ARG A 27 51.39 -43.91 48.56
C ARG A 27 50.83 -44.21 47.18
N PHE A 28 51.06 -45.43 46.67
CA PHE A 28 50.53 -45.89 45.39
C PHE A 28 48.99 -45.90 45.41
N TRP A 29 48.39 -46.47 46.46
CA TRP A 29 46.94 -46.48 46.65
C TRP A 29 46.35 -45.06 46.62
N ARG A 30 46.92 -44.13 47.41
CA ARG A 30 46.47 -42.73 47.41
C ARG A 30 46.56 -42.09 46.03
N LEU A 31 47.66 -42.27 45.31
CA LEU A 31 47.84 -41.72 43.96
C LEU A 31 46.80 -42.28 42.97
N CYS A 32 46.56 -43.59 43.01
CA CYS A 32 45.54 -44.23 42.17
C CYS A 32 44.14 -43.74 42.49
N THR A 33 43.77 -43.63 43.78
CA THR A 33 42.45 -43.13 44.18
C THR A 33 42.26 -41.66 43.80
N THR A 34 43.28 -40.81 43.99
CA THR A 34 43.21 -39.41 43.56
C THR A 34 43.13 -39.28 42.04
N GLY A 35 43.88 -40.09 41.30
CA GLY A 35 43.82 -40.11 39.83
C GLY A 35 42.44 -40.53 39.32
N LEU A 36 41.86 -41.57 39.92
CA LEU A 36 40.51 -42.02 39.59
C LEU A 36 39.44 -40.95 39.90
N LEU A 37 39.53 -40.28 41.06
CA LEU A 37 38.63 -39.18 41.40
C LEU A 37 38.74 -38.00 40.42
N VAL A 38 39.96 -37.63 40.00
CA VAL A 38 40.17 -36.59 38.99
C VAL A 38 39.55 -36.99 37.65
N ILE A 39 39.72 -38.24 37.21
CA ILE A 39 39.12 -38.75 35.97
C ILE A 39 37.59 -38.70 36.04
N ILE A 40 36.98 -39.11 37.16
CA ILE A 40 35.53 -39.06 37.36
C ILE A 40 35.03 -37.61 37.34
N LEU A 41 35.71 -36.68 38.03
CA LEU A 41 35.35 -35.26 38.04
C LEU A 41 35.46 -34.64 36.63
N LEU A 42 36.54 -34.93 35.90
CA LEU A 42 36.69 -34.48 34.51
C LEU A 42 35.59 -35.06 33.62
N PHE A 43 35.23 -36.33 33.79
CA PHE A 43 34.12 -36.95 33.05
C PHE A 43 32.78 -36.28 33.37
N CYS A 44 32.49 -35.98 34.63
CA CYS A 44 31.27 -35.26 35.01
C CYS A 44 31.22 -33.83 34.47
N ILE A 45 32.35 -33.10 34.49
CA ILE A 45 32.42 -31.73 33.96
C ILE A 45 32.30 -31.74 32.43
N HIS A 46 33.08 -32.56 31.73
CA HIS A 46 33.04 -32.64 30.27
C HIS A 46 31.73 -33.24 29.76
N GLY A 47 31.21 -34.28 30.42
CA GLY A 47 29.90 -34.86 30.13
C GLY A 47 28.76 -33.88 30.39
N GLY A 48 28.82 -33.12 31.48
CA GLY A 48 27.87 -32.05 31.78
C GLY A 48 27.91 -30.91 30.75
N LEU A 49 29.10 -30.45 30.37
CA LEU A 49 29.28 -29.42 29.34
C LEU A 49 28.76 -29.90 27.98
N LEU A 50 29.03 -31.16 27.63
CA LEU A 50 28.54 -31.77 26.40
C LEU A 50 27.01 -31.88 26.40
N ALA A 51 26.41 -32.35 27.48
CA ALA A 51 24.96 -32.44 27.63
C ALA A 51 24.29 -31.06 27.57
N PHE A 52 24.87 -30.06 28.24
CA PHE A 52 24.41 -28.67 28.17
C PHE A 52 24.49 -28.12 26.75
N THR A 53 25.59 -28.40 26.04
CA THR A 53 25.77 -27.98 24.64
C THR A 53 24.69 -28.60 23.75
N PHE A 54 24.42 -29.90 23.87
CA PHE A 54 23.35 -30.56 23.13
C PHE A 54 21.96 -30.02 23.48
N LEU A 55 21.70 -29.72 24.76
CA LEU A 55 20.45 -29.10 25.17
C LEU A 55 20.27 -27.72 24.52
N VAL A 56 21.29 -26.86 24.57
CA VAL A 56 21.25 -25.54 23.94
C VAL A 56 21.07 -25.66 22.42
N LEU A 57 21.81 -26.54 21.74
CA LEU A 57 21.64 -26.78 20.31
C LEU A 57 20.26 -27.33 19.98
N GLY A 58 19.71 -28.22 20.81
CA GLY A 58 18.35 -28.74 20.67
C GLY A 58 17.29 -27.65 20.82
N LEU A 59 17.41 -26.80 21.84
CA LEU A 59 16.52 -25.66 22.05
C LEU A 59 16.62 -24.64 20.91
N LEU A 60 17.83 -24.32 20.45
CA LEU A 60 18.05 -23.44 19.29
C LEU A 60 17.43 -24.04 18.03
N GLY A 61 17.58 -25.34 17.81
CA GLY A 61 16.94 -26.06 16.70
C GLY A 61 15.41 -26.03 16.76
N LEU A 62 14.82 -26.21 17.95
CA LEU A 62 13.38 -26.08 18.16
C LEU A 62 12.90 -24.65 17.89
N MET A 63 13.59 -23.64 18.44
CA MET A 63 13.28 -22.23 18.20
C MET A 63 13.38 -21.86 16.72
N TYR A 64 14.42 -22.33 16.02
CA TYR A 64 14.62 -22.08 14.60
C TYR A 64 13.47 -22.63 13.76
N ASN A 65 12.96 -23.82 14.10
CA ASN A 65 11.80 -24.41 13.41
C ASN A 65 10.47 -23.75 13.79
N ALA A 66 10.32 -23.30 15.05
CA ALA A 66 9.12 -22.62 15.52
C ALA A 66 8.91 -21.23 14.90
N GLN A 67 9.95 -20.58 14.37
CA GLN A 67 9.84 -19.26 13.74
C GLN A 67 8.83 -19.20 12.60
N ASP A 68 8.72 -20.25 11.78
CA ASP A 68 7.73 -20.28 10.70
C ASP A 68 6.30 -20.28 11.26
N MET A 69 6.05 -20.96 12.38
CA MET A 69 4.74 -20.99 13.04
C MET A 69 4.39 -19.66 13.70
N LEU A 70 5.39 -18.87 14.09
CA LEU A 70 5.21 -17.52 14.64
C LEU A 70 4.99 -16.47 13.54
N LEU A 71 5.55 -16.70 12.35
CA LEU A 71 5.47 -15.75 11.25
C LEU A 71 4.23 -16.00 10.38
N TYR A 72 3.97 -17.25 10.03
CA TYR A 72 2.93 -17.63 9.07
C TYR A 72 1.69 -18.15 9.81
N HIS A 73 0.54 -17.56 9.52
CA HIS A 73 -0.74 -17.89 10.15
C HIS A 73 -1.79 -18.30 9.11
N PRO A 74 -1.55 -19.39 8.35
CA PRO A 74 -2.48 -19.85 7.34
C PRO A 74 -3.80 -20.36 7.89
N GLU A 75 -3.83 -20.77 9.16
CA GLU A 75 -5.00 -21.30 9.88
C GLU A 75 -5.73 -20.22 10.70
N VAL A 76 -5.45 -18.93 10.47
CA VAL A 76 -6.13 -17.85 11.20
C VAL A 76 -7.07 -17.09 10.26
N PRO A 77 -8.38 -17.05 10.54
CA PRO A 77 -9.13 -17.80 11.56
C PRO A 77 -9.13 -19.33 11.31
N PRO A 78 -9.45 -20.18 12.31
CA PRO A 78 -9.31 -21.65 12.25
C PRO A 78 -9.85 -22.36 11.00
N GLU A 79 -10.87 -21.80 10.36
CA GLU A 79 -11.50 -22.37 9.17
C GLU A 79 -10.96 -21.81 7.85
N SER A 80 -9.92 -20.98 7.87
CA SER A 80 -9.35 -20.28 6.71
C SER A 80 -8.86 -21.20 5.60
N ARG A 81 -8.48 -22.46 5.89
CA ARG A 81 -8.10 -23.43 4.86
C ARG A 81 -9.30 -24.19 4.28
N LEU A 82 -10.41 -24.26 5.02
CA LEU A 82 -11.61 -24.98 4.61
C LEU A 82 -12.57 -24.08 3.84
N TYR A 83 -12.82 -22.87 4.35
CA TYR A 83 -13.74 -21.90 3.77
C TYR A 83 -12.98 -20.68 3.24
N VAL A 84 -12.68 -20.71 1.94
CA VAL A 84 -12.14 -19.55 1.21
C VAL A 84 -13.27 -18.89 0.45
N ILE A 85 -13.60 -17.64 0.83
CA ILE A 85 -14.63 -16.85 0.17
C ILE A 85 -14.22 -16.57 -1.28
N LEU A 86 -15.09 -16.91 -2.23
CA LEU A 86 -14.86 -16.68 -3.66
C LEU A 86 -15.38 -15.30 -4.11
N PRO A 87 -14.84 -14.72 -5.20
CA PRO A 87 -15.29 -13.43 -5.72
C PRO A 87 -16.78 -13.38 -6.10
N SER A 88 -17.40 -14.53 -6.43
CA SER A 88 -18.85 -14.60 -6.71
C SER A 88 -19.73 -14.12 -5.55
N ALA A 89 -19.26 -14.23 -4.29
CA ALA A 89 -19.97 -13.71 -3.13
C ALA A 89 -20.11 -12.17 -3.15
N PHE A 90 -19.29 -11.49 -3.95
CA PHE A 90 -19.30 -10.04 -4.15
C PHE A 90 -19.78 -9.65 -5.56
N HIS A 91 -20.38 -10.58 -6.31
CA HIS A 91 -20.79 -10.39 -7.70
C HIS A 91 -19.64 -10.03 -8.66
N LEU A 92 -18.41 -10.43 -8.33
CA LEU A 92 -17.24 -10.21 -9.16
C LEU A 92 -17.03 -11.38 -10.15
N PRO A 93 -16.70 -11.10 -11.42
CA PRO A 93 -16.30 -12.13 -12.37
C PRO A 93 -14.93 -12.68 -11.99
N PHE A 94 -14.72 -13.99 -12.08
CA PHE A 94 -13.41 -14.57 -11.74
C PHE A 94 -13.08 -15.84 -12.51
N GLU A 95 -11.79 -16.07 -12.69
CA GLU A 95 -11.20 -17.33 -13.13
C GLU A 95 -10.38 -17.90 -11.96
N ASN A 96 -10.63 -19.14 -11.55
CA ASN A 96 -9.84 -19.83 -10.53
C ASN A 96 -8.88 -20.82 -11.20
N HIS A 97 -7.58 -20.67 -10.95
CA HIS A 97 -6.54 -21.48 -11.58
C HIS A 97 -5.64 -22.12 -10.51
N THR A 98 -5.09 -23.29 -10.84
CA THR A 98 -3.99 -23.89 -10.08
C THR A 98 -2.75 -23.82 -10.94
N ILE A 99 -1.72 -23.13 -10.46
CA ILE A 99 -0.45 -22.97 -11.14
C ILE A 99 0.64 -23.74 -10.41
N THR A 100 1.68 -24.13 -11.15
CA THR A 100 2.82 -24.87 -10.60
C THR A 100 4.01 -23.93 -10.50
N THR A 101 4.62 -23.85 -9.32
CA THR A 101 5.85 -23.09 -9.10
C THR A 101 7.06 -23.81 -9.67
N ARG A 102 8.20 -23.12 -9.76
CA ARG A 102 9.44 -23.70 -10.33
C ARG A 102 9.97 -24.91 -9.56
N ASP A 103 9.69 -24.98 -8.26
CA ASP A 103 10.02 -26.10 -7.39
C ASP A 103 8.94 -27.21 -7.36
N GLY A 104 7.90 -27.10 -8.18
CA GLY A 104 6.89 -28.14 -8.39
C GLY A 104 5.69 -28.07 -7.44
N GLU A 105 5.61 -27.07 -6.57
CA GLU A 105 4.48 -26.86 -5.67
C GLU A 105 3.25 -26.35 -6.44
N LYS A 106 2.05 -26.79 -6.03
CA LYS A 106 0.80 -26.37 -6.68
C LYS A 106 0.09 -25.35 -5.82
N ILE A 107 -0.04 -24.14 -6.34
CA ILE A 107 -0.69 -23.02 -5.64
C ILE A 107 -1.95 -22.56 -6.39
N ASN A 108 -2.93 -22.10 -5.63
CA ASN A 108 -4.17 -21.56 -6.18
C ASN A 108 -4.03 -20.06 -6.45
N VAL A 109 -4.55 -19.60 -7.59
CA VAL A 109 -4.64 -18.18 -7.92
C VAL A 109 -6.03 -17.85 -8.41
N ILE A 110 -6.52 -16.66 -8.06
CA ILE A 110 -7.83 -16.16 -8.53
C ILE A 110 -7.60 -14.90 -9.33
N LEU A 111 -8.02 -14.91 -10.59
CA LEU A 111 -7.97 -13.74 -11.47
C LEU A 111 -9.37 -13.12 -11.59
N VAL A 112 -9.55 -11.92 -11.07
CA VAL A 112 -10.75 -11.10 -11.24
C VAL A 112 -10.51 -10.15 -12.42
N LYS A 113 -11.33 -10.22 -13.47
CA LYS A 113 -11.10 -9.48 -14.71
C LYS A 113 -12.16 -8.43 -14.98
N GLN A 114 -11.72 -7.27 -15.43
CA GLN A 114 -12.59 -6.27 -16.03
C GLN A 114 -13.21 -6.82 -17.32
N ALA A 115 -14.40 -6.33 -17.64
CA ALA A 115 -15.09 -6.69 -18.89
C ALA A 115 -14.36 -6.14 -20.13
N GLN A 116 -13.74 -4.96 -20.00
CA GLN A 116 -13.04 -4.31 -21.10
C GLN A 116 -11.60 -4.85 -21.24
N PRO A 117 -11.14 -5.18 -22.45
CA PRO A 117 -9.78 -5.64 -22.68
C PRO A 117 -8.76 -4.50 -22.51
N GLY A 118 -7.50 -4.85 -22.20
CA GLY A 118 -6.38 -3.89 -22.16
C GLY A 118 -6.28 -3.01 -20.92
N GLY A 119 -7.10 -3.27 -19.90
CA GLY A 119 -7.02 -2.62 -18.58
C GLY A 119 -5.75 -3.02 -17.79
N PRO A 120 -5.35 -2.19 -16.80
CA PRO A 120 -4.19 -2.47 -15.96
C PRO A 120 -4.44 -3.71 -15.09
N THR A 121 -3.38 -4.46 -14.80
CA THR A 121 -3.46 -5.69 -14.01
C THR A 121 -2.63 -5.59 -12.75
N LEU A 122 -3.21 -5.91 -11.60
CA LEU A 122 -2.59 -5.88 -10.29
C LEU A 122 -2.32 -7.31 -9.81
N LEU A 123 -1.05 -7.63 -9.57
CA LEU A 123 -0.64 -8.83 -8.84
C LEU A 123 -0.74 -8.55 -7.34
N TYR A 124 -1.70 -9.18 -6.66
CA TYR A 124 -1.99 -8.97 -5.25
C TYR A 124 -1.29 -10.00 -4.37
N LEU A 125 -0.37 -9.53 -3.54
CA LEU A 125 0.43 -10.30 -2.58
C LEU A 125 -0.03 -9.99 -1.15
N HIS A 126 -0.68 -10.96 -0.50
CA HIS A 126 -1.36 -10.75 0.79
C HIS A 126 -0.42 -10.82 2.01
N GLY A 127 -0.94 -10.48 3.20
CA GLY A 127 -0.20 -10.55 4.47
C GLY A 127 -0.04 -11.98 5.01
N ASN A 128 0.56 -12.10 6.19
CA ASN A 128 0.91 -13.38 6.82
C ASN A 128 -0.25 -14.16 7.47
N ALA A 129 -1.42 -13.55 7.62
CA ALA A 129 -2.58 -14.19 8.24
C ALA A 129 -3.77 -14.23 7.27
N GLY A 130 -4.56 -15.29 7.33
CA GLY A 130 -5.73 -15.46 6.47
C GLY A 130 -5.39 -15.82 5.02
N ASN A 131 -6.42 -15.87 4.18
CA ASN A 131 -6.33 -16.30 2.78
C ASN A 131 -6.78 -15.19 1.81
N ILE A 132 -6.76 -15.46 0.50
CA ILE A 132 -7.20 -14.49 -0.52
C ILE A 132 -8.68 -14.06 -0.38
N GLY A 133 -9.54 -14.94 0.14
CA GLY A 133 -10.95 -14.66 0.39
C GLY A 133 -11.16 -13.56 1.44
N HIS A 134 -10.28 -13.46 2.44
CA HIS A 134 -10.32 -12.37 3.43
C HIS A 134 -9.90 -11.01 2.86
N ARG A 135 -9.38 -10.98 1.63
CA ARG A 135 -8.96 -9.76 0.94
C ARG A 135 -10.02 -9.24 -0.02
N MET A 136 -11.14 -9.94 -0.16
CA MET A 136 -12.12 -9.68 -1.21
C MET A 136 -12.79 -8.30 -1.13
N HIS A 137 -12.98 -7.72 0.06
CA HIS A 137 -13.48 -6.34 0.18
C HIS A 137 -12.50 -5.31 -0.39
N ASN A 138 -11.20 -5.51 -0.18
CA ASN A 138 -10.17 -4.65 -0.78
C ASN A 138 -10.09 -4.89 -2.30
N VAL A 139 -10.17 -6.15 -2.74
CA VAL A 139 -10.26 -6.50 -4.17
C VAL A 139 -11.45 -5.83 -4.84
N LEU A 140 -12.62 -5.80 -4.18
CA LEU A 140 -13.80 -5.14 -4.70
C LEU A 140 -13.52 -3.66 -4.96
N GLY A 141 -12.89 -2.94 -4.03
CA GLY A 141 -12.52 -1.54 -4.24
C GLY A 141 -11.46 -1.34 -5.32
N LEU A 142 -10.43 -2.19 -5.38
CA LEU A 142 -9.43 -2.17 -6.45
C LEU A 142 -10.03 -2.46 -7.83
N TYR A 143 -11.04 -3.33 -7.88
CA TYR A 143 -11.77 -3.67 -9.10
C TYR A 143 -12.70 -2.53 -9.51
N THR A 144 -13.58 -2.07 -8.60
CA THR A 144 -14.57 -1.05 -8.93
C THR A 144 -13.93 0.32 -9.03
N ALA A 145 -13.29 0.82 -7.97
CA ALA A 145 -12.82 2.20 -7.91
C ALA A 145 -11.55 2.47 -8.73
N CYS A 146 -10.66 1.47 -8.88
CA CYS A 146 -9.39 1.64 -9.60
C CYS A 146 -9.37 1.00 -10.99
N GLY A 147 -10.36 0.16 -11.34
CA GLY A 147 -10.45 -0.46 -12.68
C GLY A 147 -9.36 -1.51 -12.97
N PHE A 148 -8.76 -2.11 -11.94
CA PHE A 148 -7.76 -3.17 -12.13
C PHE A 148 -8.40 -4.51 -12.50
N ASN A 149 -7.75 -5.28 -13.36
CA ASN A 149 -7.77 -6.74 -13.26
C ASN A 149 -6.94 -7.12 -12.01
N VAL A 150 -7.38 -8.05 -11.18
CA VAL A 150 -6.67 -8.41 -9.94
C VAL A 150 -6.37 -9.90 -9.93
N LEU A 151 -5.08 -10.26 -9.96
CA LEU A 151 -4.62 -11.62 -9.71
C LEU A 151 -4.23 -11.76 -8.24
N LEU A 152 -5.02 -12.52 -7.49
CA LEU A 152 -4.70 -12.90 -6.12
C LEU A 152 -3.86 -14.18 -6.11
N VAL A 153 -2.66 -14.11 -5.53
CA VAL A 153 -1.81 -15.26 -5.30
C VAL A 153 -2.06 -15.80 -3.90
N GLU A 154 -2.57 -17.04 -3.78
CA GLU A 154 -2.64 -17.73 -2.49
C GLU A 154 -1.31 -18.43 -2.24
N TYR A 155 -0.58 -17.99 -1.21
CA TYR A 155 0.71 -18.59 -0.90
C TYR A 155 0.60 -20.07 -0.56
N ARG A 156 1.69 -20.82 -0.83
CA ARG A 156 1.81 -22.20 -0.40
C ARG A 156 1.57 -22.33 1.10
N GLY A 157 0.81 -23.35 1.49
CA GLY A 157 0.36 -23.57 2.86
C GLY A 157 -0.76 -22.65 3.31
N TYR A 158 -1.31 -21.78 2.46
CA TYR A 158 -2.53 -20.98 2.72
C TYR A 158 -3.72 -21.44 1.87
N GLY A 159 -4.94 -21.11 2.31
CA GLY A 159 -6.19 -21.39 1.60
C GLY A 159 -6.22 -22.78 0.95
N ARG A 160 -6.37 -22.78 -0.38
CA ARG A 160 -6.42 -23.99 -1.22
C ARG A 160 -5.06 -24.42 -1.81
N SER A 161 -3.99 -23.69 -1.52
CA SER A 161 -2.64 -24.00 -1.99
C SER A 161 -2.03 -25.16 -1.19
N GLY A 162 -1.23 -25.97 -1.88
CA GLY A 162 -0.44 -27.05 -1.29
C GLY A 162 0.81 -26.54 -0.55
N GLY A 163 1.65 -27.46 -0.09
CA GLY A 163 2.95 -27.14 0.51
C GLY A 163 2.89 -26.50 1.90
N SER A 164 4.03 -25.92 2.31
CA SER A 164 4.19 -25.22 3.59
C SER A 164 4.93 -23.90 3.38
N PRO A 165 4.58 -22.84 4.13
CA PRO A 165 5.12 -21.52 3.89
C PRO A 165 6.58 -21.42 4.34
N SER A 166 7.38 -20.69 3.57
CA SER A 166 8.76 -20.33 3.89
C SER A 166 9.13 -19.07 3.10
N GLU A 167 10.15 -18.32 3.52
CA GLU A 167 10.56 -17.11 2.81
C GLU A 167 10.85 -17.37 1.33
N HIS A 168 11.67 -18.39 1.05
CA HIS A 168 12.00 -18.77 -0.32
C HIS A 168 10.76 -19.25 -1.10
N GLY A 169 9.89 -20.02 -0.45
CA GLY A 169 8.67 -20.52 -1.08
C GLY A 169 7.72 -19.39 -1.50
N LEU A 170 7.51 -18.39 -0.64
CA LEU A 170 6.65 -17.24 -0.96
C LEU A 170 7.20 -16.40 -2.12
N TYR A 171 8.53 -16.35 -2.28
CA TYR A 171 9.16 -15.72 -3.45
C TYR A 171 8.83 -16.48 -4.73
N LEU A 172 8.98 -17.81 -4.73
CA LEU A 172 8.63 -18.66 -5.87
C LEU A 172 7.15 -18.58 -6.21
N ASP A 173 6.27 -18.42 -5.22
CA ASP A 173 4.83 -18.27 -5.44
C ASP A 173 4.51 -16.95 -6.17
N ALA A 174 5.16 -15.85 -5.77
CA ALA A 174 5.00 -14.56 -6.43
C ALA A 174 5.59 -14.53 -7.84
N GLU A 175 6.75 -15.17 -8.04
CA GLU A 175 7.34 -15.39 -9.37
C GLU A 175 6.37 -16.16 -10.28
N ALA A 176 5.78 -17.26 -9.79
CA ALA A 176 4.81 -18.06 -10.54
C ALA A 176 3.54 -17.25 -10.89
N GLY A 177 3.07 -16.40 -9.97
CA GLY A 177 1.95 -15.50 -10.22
C GLY A 177 2.25 -14.49 -11.35
N LEU A 178 3.44 -13.90 -11.37
CA LEU A 178 3.85 -13.00 -12.45
C LEU A 178 4.08 -13.75 -13.77
N ASP A 179 4.72 -14.92 -13.75
CA ASP A 179 4.90 -15.78 -14.92
C ASP A 179 3.53 -16.14 -15.54
N PHE A 180 2.53 -16.44 -14.71
CA PHE A 180 1.16 -16.69 -15.16
C PHE A 180 0.57 -15.47 -15.89
N LEU A 181 0.71 -14.25 -15.34
CA LEU A 181 0.25 -13.02 -16.02
C LEU A 181 0.97 -12.79 -17.35
N LEU A 182 2.27 -13.05 -17.41
CA LEU A 182 3.08 -12.85 -18.62
C LEU A 182 2.76 -13.86 -19.73
N GLN A 183 2.19 -15.02 -19.39
CA GLN A 183 1.74 -16.03 -20.36
C GLN A 183 0.35 -15.71 -20.94
N ARG A 184 -0.43 -14.83 -20.31
CA ARG A 184 -1.78 -14.45 -20.79
C ARG A 184 -1.70 -13.55 -22.03
N SER A 185 -2.47 -13.89 -23.05
CA SER A 185 -2.56 -13.12 -24.31
C SER A 185 -3.63 -12.04 -24.27
N ASP A 186 -4.55 -12.12 -23.32
CA ASP A 186 -5.70 -11.24 -23.14
C ASP A 186 -5.44 -10.07 -22.16
N LEU A 187 -4.25 -10.00 -21.57
CA LEU A 187 -3.84 -8.95 -20.63
C LEU A 187 -2.74 -8.07 -21.25
N ASP A 188 -2.76 -6.77 -20.96
CA ASP A 188 -1.67 -5.86 -21.38
C ASP A 188 -0.47 -6.02 -20.44
N LYS A 189 0.55 -6.73 -20.91
CA LYS A 189 1.78 -7.04 -20.17
C LYS A 189 2.60 -5.81 -19.80
N ARG A 190 2.33 -4.66 -20.42
CA ARG A 190 3.01 -3.39 -20.11
C ARG A 190 2.39 -2.66 -18.92
N LYS A 191 1.21 -3.09 -18.47
CA LYS A 191 0.42 -2.44 -17.41
C LYS A 191 0.25 -3.36 -16.19
N ILE A 192 1.30 -4.11 -15.84
CA ILE A 192 1.31 -4.99 -14.66
C ILE A 192 1.84 -4.22 -13.46
N PHE A 193 1.03 -4.10 -12.43
CA PHE A 193 1.34 -3.49 -11.14
C PHE A 193 1.53 -4.59 -10.11
N ILE A 194 2.46 -4.43 -9.18
CA ILE A 194 2.59 -5.33 -8.02
C ILE A 194 2.08 -4.61 -6.79
N PHE A 195 1.16 -5.24 -6.07
CA PHE A 195 0.66 -4.78 -4.79
C PHE A 195 1.05 -5.76 -3.69
N GLY A 196 1.61 -5.25 -2.61
CA GLY A 196 1.96 -6.06 -1.45
C GLY A 196 1.62 -5.38 -0.13
N ARG A 197 0.93 -6.11 0.76
CA ARG A 197 0.63 -5.65 2.12
C ARG A 197 1.44 -6.42 3.16
N SER A 198 2.07 -5.72 4.11
CA SER A 198 2.79 -6.35 5.22
C SER A 198 3.80 -7.38 4.71
N LEU A 199 3.70 -8.66 5.09
CA LEU A 199 4.54 -9.74 4.54
C LEU A 199 4.55 -9.75 3.00
N GLY A 200 3.39 -9.55 2.35
CA GLY A 200 3.28 -9.49 0.90
C GLY A 200 3.99 -8.29 0.29
N GLY A 201 4.20 -7.21 1.06
CA GLY A 201 5.02 -6.07 0.65
C GLY A 201 6.50 -6.45 0.57
N ALA A 202 7.02 -7.24 1.51
CA ALA A 202 8.38 -7.76 1.43
C ALA A 202 8.57 -8.73 0.25
N VAL A 203 7.55 -9.53 -0.06
CA VAL A 203 7.52 -10.41 -1.25
C VAL A 203 7.47 -9.58 -2.54
N ALA A 204 6.66 -8.51 -2.58
CA ALA A 204 6.58 -7.58 -3.70
C ALA A 204 7.93 -6.91 -3.97
N VAL A 205 8.61 -6.45 -2.91
CA VAL A 205 9.95 -5.85 -3.00
C VAL A 205 10.97 -6.86 -3.54
N HIS A 206 10.90 -8.12 -3.11
CA HIS A 206 11.75 -9.16 -3.68
C HIS A 206 11.54 -9.30 -5.19
N LEU A 207 10.29 -9.55 -5.61
CA LEU A 207 9.94 -9.79 -7.01
C LEU A 207 10.34 -8.61 -7.90
N ALA A 208 10.05 -7.37 -7.49
CA ALA A 208 10.39 -6.17 -8.25
C ALA A 208 11.90 -5.87 -8.30
N SER A 209 12.67 -6.35 -7.32
CA SER A 209 14.14 -6.20 -7.30
C SER A 209 14.89 -7.16 -8.22
N LEU A 210 14.22 -8.20 -8.74
CA LEU A 210 14.84 -9.20 -9.61
C LEU A 210 14.97 -8.64 -11.04
N PRO A 211 16.19 -8.57 -11.61
CA PRO A 211 16.40 -8.07 -12.98
C PRO A 211 15.59 -8.81 -14.06
N LEU A 212 15.28 -10.09 -13.82
CA LEU A 212 14.46 -10.91 -14.72
C LEU A 212 13.03 -10.38 -14.83
N TYR A 213 12.50 -9.80 -13.77
CA TYR A 213 11.09 -9.37 -13.66
C TYR A 213 10.91 -7.86 -13.69
N SER A 214 11.93 -7.10 -13.28
CA SER A 214 11.89 -5.65 -13.15
C SER A 214 11.36 -4.94 -14.40
N HIS A 215 11.69 -5.41 -15.61
CA HIS A 215 11.26 -4.79 -16.86
C HIS A 215 9.80 -5.08 -17.25
N HIS A 216 9.15 -6.03 -16.57
CA HIS A 216 7.75 -6.39 -16.80
C HIS A 216 6.79 -5.70 -15.83
N ILE A 217 7.31 -4.92 -14.88
CA ILE A 217 6.52 -4.29 -13.82
C ILE A 217 6.41 -2.80 -14.13
N ALA A 218 5.18 -2.34 -14.34
CA ALA A 218 4.85 -0.95 -14.59
C ALA A 218 5.04 -0.09 -13.35
N ALA A 219 4.61 -0.58 -12.18
CA ALA A 219 4.79 0.09 -10.89
C ALA A 219 4.61 -0.86 -9.71
N VAL A 220 5.06 -0.42 -8.54
CA VAL A 220 4.96 -1.16 -7.27
C VAL A 220 4.12 -0.34 -6.27
N ILE A 221 3.20 -0.99 -5.56
CA ILE A 221 2.39 -0.41 -4.49
C ILE A 221 2.65 -1.21 -3.22
N LEU A 222 3.20 -0.57 -2.20
CA LEU A 222 3.51 -1.18 -0.91
C LEU A 222 2.61 -0.59 0.17
N GLU A 223 1.95 -1.44 0.95
CA GLU A 223 1.08 -1.03 2.04
C GLU A 223 1.55 -1.63 3.37
N ASN A 224 1.74 -0.79 4.39
CA ASN A 224 2.09 -1.20 5.76
C ASN A 224 3.18 -2.31 5.84
N THR A 225 4.26 -2.17 5.06
CA THR A 225 5.35 -3.16 4.99
C THR A 225 6.57 -2.73 5.81
N PHE A 226 7.40 -3.71 6.17
CA PHE A 226 8.53 -3.55 7.09
C PHE A 226 9.89 -3.61 6.39
N THR A 227 10.94 -3.12 7.04
CA THR A 227 12.32 -3.09 6.53
C THR A 227 12.97 -4.47 6.48
N SER A 228 12.79 -5.27 7.54
CA SER A 228 13.15 -6.69 7.61
C SER A 228 12.46 -7.39 8.80
N ILE A 229 12.42 -8.72 8.82
CA ILE A 229 11.94 -9.47 10.00
C ILE A 229 12.83 -9.27 11.23
N PRO A 230 14.18 -9.24 11.13
CA PRO A 230 15.02 -8.88 12.26
C PRO A 230 14.70 -7.50 12.86
N ASP A 231 14.45 -6.48 12.01
CA ASP A 231 14.08 -5.14 12.51
C ASP A 231 12.71 -5.15 13.21
N MET A 232 11.75 -5.93 12.69
CA MET A 232 10.46 -6.16 13.35
C MET A 232 10.62 -6.86 14.69
N GLY A 233 11.49 -7.88 14.77
CA GLY A 233 11.81 -8.58 16.01
C GLY A 233 12.40 -7.63 17.05
N GLN A 234 13.34 -6.77 16.68
CA GLN A 234 13.89 -5.74 17.56
C GLN A 234 12.82 -4.75 18.05
N HIS A 235 11.89 -4.37 17.18
CA HIS A 235 10.80 -3.46 17.55
C HIS A 235 9.81 -4.11 18.52
N ILE A 236 9.28 -5.30 18.18
CA ILE A 236 8.29 -6.03 18.98
C ILE A 236 8.87 -6.43 20.34
N PHE A 237 10.12 -6.90 20.37
CA PHE A 237 10.78 -7.39 21.58
C PHE A 237 11.68 -6.37 22.26
N ARG A 238 11.46 -5.07 22.03
CA ARG A 238 12.32 -3.96 22.53
C ARG A 238 12.59 -4.00 24.05
N THR A 239 11.69 -4.55 24.84
CA THR A 239 11.83 -4.65 26.31
C THR A 239 12.36 -5.99 26.80
N SER A 240 12.61 -6.94 25.89
CA SER A 240 13.08 -8.29 26.19
C SER A 240 14.54 -8.49 25.81
N LEU A 241 15.18 -9.50 26.39
CA LEU A 241 16.51 -9.97 25.97
C LEU A 241 16.52 -10.46 24.51
N LEU A 242 15.34 -10.80 23.97
CA LEU A 242 15.16 -11.22 22.57
C LEU A 242 15.49 -10.13 21.55
N GLN A 243 15.60 -8.84 21.94
CA GLN A 243 16.07 -7.79 21.03
C GLN A 243 17.52 -7.99 20.54
N TYR A 244 18.33 -8.74 21.30
CA TYR A 244 19.74 -8.99 21.00
C TYR A 244 19.97 -10.31 20.25
N ILE A 245 18.91 -10.94 19.73
CA ILE A 245 19.04 -12.14 18.91
C ILE A 245 19.93 -11.82 17.71
N PRO A 246 21.07 -12.52 17.53
CA PRO A 246 21.92 -12.31 16.37
C PRO A 246 21.19 -12.61 15.06
N TRP A 247 21.53 -11.88 14.00
CA TRP A 247 20.86 -11.99 12.70
C TRP A 247 20.89 -13.42 12.12
N TRP A 248 21.93 -14.21 12.42
CA TRP A 248 22.08 -15.61 11.95
C TRP A 248 21.16 -16.60 12.67
N CYS A 249 20.44 -16.17 13.71
CA CYS A 249 19.40 -16.99 14.36
C CYS A 249 18.04 -16.87 13.66
N TYR A 250 17.85 -15.89 12.77
CA TYR A 250 16.59 -15.72 12.05
C TYR A 250 16.54 -16.65 10.84
N LYS A 251 15.52 -17.52 10.81
CA LYS A 251 15.23 -18.39 9.67
C LYS A 251 14.69 -17.61 8.48
N ASN A 252 13.82 -16.64 8.75
CA ASN A 252 13.24 -15.75 7.75
C ASN A 252 13.75 -14.32 7.96
N PHE A 253 14.28 -13.71 6.92
CA PHE A 253 14.93 -12.41 6.95
C PHE A 253 14.10 -11.33 6.26
N PHE A 254 13.57 -11.61 5.05
CA PHE A 254 12.82 -10.66 4.22
C PHE A 254 13.48 -9.27 4.13
N PRO A 255 14.65 -9.14 3.48
CA PRO A 255 15.45 -7.91 3.49
C PRO A 255 14.89 -6.83 2.54
N SER A 256 13.70 -6.29 2.84
CA SER A 256 13.05 -5.26 2.04
C SER A 256 13.93 -4.02 1.87
N GLN A 257 14.57 -3.54 2.95
CA GLN A 257 15.37 -2.32 2.92
C GLN A 257 16.59 -2.42 1.99
N SER A 258 17.28 -3.56 1.95
CA SER A 258 18.45 -3.70 1.06
C SER A 258 18.06 -3.96 -0.39
N ARG A 259 16.86 -4.51 -0.63
CA ARG A 259 16.36 -4.81 -1.98
C ARG A 259 15.65 -3.63 -2.64
N ILE A 260 14.98 -2.77 -1.87
CA ILE A 260 14.21 -1.65 -2.42
C ILE A 260 15.08 -0.60 -3.13
N SER A 261 16.36 -0.53 -2.82
CA SER A 261 17.34 0.31 -3.52
C SER A 261 17.56 -0.12 -4.99
N LYS A 262 17.20 -1.36 -5.34
CA LYS A 262 17.28 -1.93 -6.70
C LYS A 262 15.99 -1.75 -7.50
N ILE A 263 14.93 -1.26 -6.87
CA ILE A 263 13.64 -1.00 -7.52
C ILE A 263 13.68 0.40 -8.11
N HIS A 264 13.62 0.50 -9.44
CA HIS A 264 13.64 1.76 -10.19
C HIS A 264 12.28 2.13 -10.78
N GLN A 265 11.33 1.19 -10.75
CA GLN A 265 9.95 1.38 -11.19
C GLN A 265 9.26 2.44 -10.33
N PRO A 266 8.28 3.18 -10.87
CA PRO A 266 7.42 4.03 -10.07
C PRO A 266 6.89 3.27 -8.85
N THR A 267 6.99 3.85 -7.65
CA THR A 267 6.60 3.18 -6.41
C THR A 267 5.72 4.05 -5.52
N LEU A 268 4.56 3.53 -5.14
CA LEU A 268 3.65 4.14 -4.16
C LEU A 268 3.79 3.43 -2.81
N PHE A 269 4.00 4.22 -1.76
CA PHE A 269 4.10 3.77 -0.38
C PHE A 269 2.85 4.25 0.37
N ILE A 270 2.01 3.32 0.83
CA ILE A 270 0.81 3.60 1.61
C ILE A 270 1.08 3.24 3.06
N CYS A 271 0.95 4.22 3.96
CA CYS A 271 1.28 4.08 5.37
C CYS A 271 0.08 4.44 6.26
N GLY A 272 -0.39 3.49 7.06
CA GLY A 272 -1.33 3.73 8.14
C GLY A 272 -0.62 4.31 9.36
N MET A 273 -0.99 5.51 9.79
CA MET A 273 -0.30 6.18 10.92
C MET A 273 -0.66 5.60 12.29
N LYS A 274 -1.70 4.78 12.38
CA LYS A 274 -2.12 4.03 13.58
C LYS A 274 -1.79 2.54 13.46
N ASP A 275 -0.81 2.20 12.64
CA ASP A 275 -0.30 0.84 12.56
C ASP A 275 0.52 0.52 13.82
N GLU A 276 -0.07 -0.30 14.70
CA GLU A 276 0.57 -0.77 15.94
C GLU A 276 1.44 -2.02 15.72
N LEU A 277 1.33 -2.67 14.55
CA LEU A 277 2.11 -3.86 14.24
C LEU A 277 3.41 -3.50 13.52
N VAL A 278 3.30 -2.79 12.40
CA VAL A 278 4.44 -2.32 11.62
C VAL A 278 4.57 -0.80 11.81
N PRO A 279 5.60 -0.33 12.52
CA PRO A 279 5.76 1.10 12.77
C PRO A 279 5.84 1.92 11.48
N PRO A 280 5.11 3.05 11.38
CA PRO A 280 5.17 3.95 10.21
C PRO A 280 6.58 4.36 9.77
N VAL A 281 7.51 4.45 10.73
CA VAL A 281 8.92 4.77 10.47
C VAL A 281 9.58 3.77 9.52
N MET A 282 9.22 2.48 9.56
CA MET A 282 9.78 1.48 8.65
C MET A 282 9.39 1.77 7.21
N MET A 283 8.14 2.17 6.96
CA MET A 283 7.68 2.56 5.63
C MET A 283 8.40 3.82 5.14
N GLN A 284 8.63 4.80 6.03
CA GLN A 284 9.42 5.99 5.71
C GLN A 284 10.87 5.63 5.36
N THR A 285 11.50 4.71 6.11
CA THR A 285 12.85 4.20 5.80
C THR A 285 12.90 3.53 4.43
N LEU A 286 11.89 2.74 4.08
CA LEU A 286 11.78 2.12 2.76
C LEU A 286 11.61 3.15 1.64
N TYR A 287 10.77 4.17 1.84
CA TYR A 287 10.63 5.28 0.90
C TYR A 287 11.97 6.02 0.67
N SER A 288 12.68 6.35 1.75
CA SER A 288 13.99 7.00 1.65
C SER A 288 15.03 6.12 0.96
N SER A 289 15.01 4.81 1.23
CA SER A 289 15.97 3.84 0.67
C SER A 289 15.63 3.38 -0.76
N SER A 290 14.44 3.71 -1.26
CA SER A 290 13.98 3.31 -2.60
C SER A 290 14.82 3.92 -3.70
N GLY A 291 15.25 3.09 -4.65
CA GLY A 291 16.00 3.47 -5.86
C GLY A 291 15.15 4.11 -6.95
N SER A 292 13.84 4.22 -6.73
CA SER A 292 12.90 4.82 -7.68
C SER A 292 13.00 6.34 -7.65
N GLN A 293 13.12 6.95 -8.83
CA GLN A 293 13.04 8.41 -8.99
C GLN A 293 11.60 8.90 -8.93
N LYS A 294 10.64 8.03 -9.27
CA LYS A 294 9.20 8.32 -9.32
C LYS A 294 8.52 7.63 -8.14
N LYS A 295 8.72 8.18 -6.94
CA LYS A 295 8.16 7.63 -5.70
C LYS A 295 7.24 8.60 -5.00
N ARG A 296 6.16 8.07 -4.41
CA ARG A 296 5.20 8.84 -3.61
C ARG A 296 4.89 8.10 -2.31
N ILE A 297 4.79 8.82 -1.21
CA ILE A 297 4.36 8.27 0.08
C ILE A 297 3.08 8.96 0.53
N GLU A 298 2.11 8.16 0.96
CA GLU A 298 0.78 8.60 1.34
C GLU A 298 0.46 8.08 2.73
N MET A 299 0.22 9.01 3.65
CA MET A 299 0.02 8.73 5.06
C MET A 299 -1.46 8.88 5.39
N PHE A 300 -2.06 7.83 5.95
CA PHE A 300 -3.45 7.80 6.35
C PHE A 300 -3.54 7.94 7.88
N PRO A 301 -3.94 9.12 8.42
CA PRO A 301 -3.95 9.37 9.87
C PRO A 301 -4.80 8.39 10.68
N GLY A 302 -5.86 7.84 10.08
CA GLY A 302 -6.74 6.84 10.70
C GLY A 302 -6.38 5.39 10.38
N GLY A 303 -5.43 5.13 9.48
CA GLY A 303 -5.14 3.79 8.98
C GLY A 303 -4.44 2.93 10.01
N THR A 304 -5.01 1.76 10.31
CA THR A 304 -4.39 0.70 11.11
C THR A 304 -3.75 -0.35 10.19
N HIS A 305 -3.05 -1.35 10.75
CA HIS A 305 -2.34 -2.37 9.95
C HIS A 305 -3.20 -3.04 8.87
N ASN A 306 -4.45 -3.36 9.20
CA ASN A 306 -5.36 -4.13 8.34
C ASN A 306 -6.46 -3.28 7.69
N GLU A 307 -6.60 -2.02 8.09
CA GLU A 307 -7.78 -1.19 7.80
C GLU A 307 -7.44 0.11 7.06
N THR A 308 -6.18 0.33 6.66
CA THR A 308 -5.81 1.51 5.84
C THR A 308 -6.66 1.63 4.58
N TRP A 309 -7.01 0.51 3.94
CA TRP A 309 -7.90 0.47 2.76
C TRP A 309 -9.32 1.00 2.97
N MET A 310 -9.78 1.13 4.23
CA MET A 310 -11.07 1.72 4.57
C MET A 310 -10.99 3.24 4.78
N CYS A 311 -9.79 3.82 4.78
CA CYS A 311 -9.63 5.26 4.96
C CYS A 311 -10.11 6.03 3.72
N PRO A 312 -10.75 7.21 3.91
CA PRO A 312 -11.12 8.08 2.80
C PRO A 312 -9.89 8.45 1.95
N GLY A 313 -10.05 8.46 0.63
CA GLY A 313 -8.97 8.79 -0.30
C GLY A 313 -8.07 7.61 -0.70
N TYR A 314 -8.21 6.42 -0.08
CA TYR A 314 -7.30 5.30 -0.33
C TYR A 314 -7.29 4.85 -1.80
N TYR A 315 -8.47 4.64 -2.39
CA TYR A 315 -8.57 4.19 -3.79
C TYR A 315 -8.29 5.34 -4.75
N GLU A 316 -8.66 6.58 -4.40
CA GLU A 316 -8.34 7.79 -5.16
C GLU A 316 -6.83 7.99 -5.28
N THR A 317 -6.10 7.76 -4.19
CA THR A 317 -4.64 7.77 -4.18
C THR A 317 -4.08 6.72 -5.15
N ILE A 318 -4.57 5.48 -5.10
CA ILE A 318 -4.10 4.42 -6.01
C ILE A 318 -4.41 4.78 -7.47
N THR A 319 -5.62 5.24 -7.76
CA THR A 319 -6.04 5.65 -9.11
C THR A 319 -5.22 6.82 -9.63
N SER A 320 -4.99 7.84 -8.80
CA SER A 320 -4.11 8.98 -9.12
C SER A 320 -2.70 8.52 -9.48
N PHE A 321 -2.13 7.59 -8.69
CA PHE A 321 -0.80 7.06 -8.97
C PHE A 321 -0.77 6.28 -10.29
N MET A 322 -1.77 5.45 -10.53
CA MET A 322 -1.90 4.69 -11.78
C MET A 322 -1.99 5.60 -13.00
N VAL A 323 -2.79 6.67 -12.94
CA VAL A 323 -2.90 7.67 -14.02
C VAL A 323 -1.56 8.36 -14.25
N GLN A 324 -0.86 8.74 -13.19
CA GLN A 324 0.47 9.35 -13.30
C GLN A 324 1.48 8.41 -13.98
N VAL A 325 1.48 7.12 -13.62
CA VAL A 325 2.34 6.11 -14.26
C VAL A 325 2.03 5.96 -15.76
N ALA A 326 0.75 6.00 -16.14
CA ALA A 326 0.34 5.92 -17.55
C ALA A 326 0.79 7.15 -18.35
N LEU A 327 0.55 8.36 -17.81
CA LEU A 327 0.97 9.61 -18.45
C LEU A 327 2.49 9.68 -18.63
N ASP A 328 3.23 9.28 -17.61
CA ASP A 328 4.69 9.23 -17.66
C ASP A 328 5.20 8.27 -18.74
N ALA A 329 4.56 7.11 -18.89
CA ALA A 329 4.93 6.13 -19.93
C ALA A 329 4.65 6.66 -21.34
N ASP A 330 3.51 7.34 -21.53
CA ASP A 330 3.15 7.96 -22.81
C ASP A 330 4.11 9.10 -23.17
N LEU A 331 4.46 9.96 -22.20
CA LEU A 331 5.46 11.02 -22.38
C LEU A 331 6.84 10.47 -22.75
N GLU A 332 7.31 9.42 -22.06
CA GLU A 332 8.59 8.77 -22.41
C GLU A 332 8.58 8.18 -23.82
N HIS A 333 7.43 7.64 -24.27
CA HIS A 333 7.28 7.13 -25.63
C HIS A 333 7.33 8.26 -26.67
N ILE A 334 6.62 9.37 -26.42
CA ILE A 334 6.61 10.55 -27.30
C ILE A 334 8.01 11.16 -27.43
N VAL A 335 8.73 11.32 -26.32
CA VAL A 335 10.10 11.88 -26.33
C VAL A 335 11.07 10.98 -27.11
N LYS A 336 10.91 9.66 -27.04
CA LYS A 336 11.78 8.70 -27.74
C LYS A 336 11.47 8.56 -29.24
N ASN A 337 10.22 8.80 -29.67
CA ASN A 337 9.76 8.61 -31.05
C ASN A 337 9.00 9.83 -31.60
N PRO A 338 9.68 10.95 -31.89
CA PRO A 338 9.04 12.21 -32.30
C PRO A 338 8.36 12.18 -33.67
N SER A 339 8.68 11.20 -34.52
CA SER A 339 8.19 11.09 -35.90
C SER A 339 6.89 10.27 -36.05
N THR A 340 6.29 9.79 -34.95
CA THR A 340 5.06 8.99 -34.95
C THR A 340 3.97 9.69 -34.14
N VAL A 341 3.62 10.93 -34.49
CA VAL A 341 2.62 11.72 -33.75
C VAL A 341 1.49 12.16 -34.68
N THR A 342 0.56 11.23 -34.92
CA THR A 342 -0.84 11.61 -35.14
C THR A 342 -1.47 11.58 -33.76
N ILE A 343 -1.71 12.76 -33.17
CA ILE A 343 -2.32 12.88 -31.86
C ILE A 343 -3.75 12.31 -31.94
N SER A 344 -3.95 11.06 -31.52
CA SER A 344 -5.28 10.58 -31.16
C SER A 344 -5.54 10.97 -29.70
N ALA A 345 -5.85 12.24 -29.46
CA ALA A 345 -6.29 12.78 -28.16
C ALA A 345 -7.62 12.17 -27.65
N PHE A 346 -8.13 11.12 -28.31
CA PHE A 346 -9.43 10.51 -28.04
C PHE A 346 -9.38 9.29 -27.12
N SER A 347 -8.20 8.72 -26.81
CA SER A 347 -8.13 7.43 -26.10
C SER A 347 -7.99 7.53 -24.57
N VAL A 348 -7.66 8.69 -24.02
CA VAL A 348 -7.54 8.90 -22.56
C VAL A 348 -8.91 9.24 -21.93
N VAL A 349 -9.85 9.75 -22.72
CA VAL A 349 -11.15 10.24 -22.21
C VAL A 349 -12.17 9.11 -22.00
N GLN A 350 -11.96 7.92 -22.57
CA GLN A 350 -12.96 6.85 -22.50
C GLN A 350 -12.87 5.98 -21.23
N CYS A 351 -11.74 6.00 -20.51
CA CYS A 351 -11.64 5.38 -19.18
C CYS A 351 -12.08 6.30 -18.03
N ALA A 352 -12.18 7.62 -18.27
CA ALA A 352 -12.69 8.58 -17.29
C ALA A 352 -14.22 8.77 -17.38
N GLY A 353 -14.87 8.16 -18.37
CA GLY A 353 -16.31 8.28 -18.65
C GLY A 353 -17.23 7.56 -17.65
N GLU A 354 -16.67 6.71 -16.79
CA GLU A 354 -17.40 6.02 -15.71
C GLU A 354 -16.67 6.20 -14.37
N MET A 355 -16.43 7.46 -13.98
CA MET A 355 -15.81 7.77 -12.68
C MET A 355 -16.87 7.77 -11.56
N PHE A 356 -16.58 6.99 -10.51
CA PHE A 356 -17.35 6.77 -9.28
C PHE A 356 -17.76 8.07 -8.56
N PRO A 357 -18.77 8.02 -7.65
CA PRO A 357 -19.53 9.18 -7.27
C PRO A 357 -18.69 10.17 -6.47
N THR A 358 -18.39 11.31 -7.07
CA THR A 358 -17.97 12.50 -6.34
C THR A 358 -19.00 12.83 -5.27
N GLN A 359 -18.57 13.19 -4.06
CA GLN A 359 -19.50 13.55 -2.97
C GLN A 359 -20.42 14.73 -3.35
N TYR A 360 -20.04 15.49 -4.37
CA TYR A 360 -20.71 16.67 -4.87
C TYR A 360 -20.94 16.56 -6.39
N GLU A 361 -22.02 17.15 -6.85
CA GLU A 361 -22.32 17.39 -8.26
C GLU A 361 -22.14 18.88 -8.57
N TYR A 362 -21.64 19.15 -9.77
CA TYR A 362 -21.37 20.49 -10.26
C TYR A 362 -22.31 20.82 -11.42
N PHE A 363 -22.99 21.95 -11.32
CA PHE A 363 -23.88 22.48 -12.34
C PHE A 363 -23.18 23.63 -13.03
N LEU A 364 -22.95 23.48 -14.33
CA LEU A 364 -22.59 24.57 -15.21
C LEU A 364 -23.88 25.21 -15.72
N ALA A 365 -24.10 26.47 -15.38
CA ALA A 365 -25.25 27.23 -15.84
C ALA A 365 -24.84 28.57 -16.44
N GLU A 366 -25.67 29.08 -17.35
CA GLU A 366 -25.58 30.43 -17.87
C GLU A 366 -26.68 31.30 -17.23
N VAL A 367 -26.32 32.51 -16.80
CA VAL A 367 -27.27 33.52 -16.35
C VAL A 367 -27.88 34.23 -17.56
N VAL A 368 -29.18 34.04 -17.77
CA VAL A 368 -29.92 34.62 -18.91
C VAL A 368 -30.84 35.73 -18.41
N TYR A 369 -30.61 36.96 -18.85
CA TYR A 369 -31.43 38.13 -18.50
C TYR A 369 -32.68 38.21 -19.39
N ALA A 370 -33.82 38.52 -18.79
CA ALA A 370 -35.09 38.69 -19.50
C ALA A 370 -35.09 39.91 -20.44
N ASP A 371 -34.34 40.96 -20.10
CA ASP A 371 -34.21 42.18 -20.90
C ASP A 371 -32.80 42.26 -21.52
N THR A 372 -32.70 41.91 -22.80
CA THR A 372 -31.44 41.88 -23.55
C THR A 372 -30.75 43.24 -23.66
N ARG A 373 -31.46 44.36 -23.43
CA ARG A 373 -30.90 45.72 -23.43
C ARG A 373 -30.14 46.07 -22.14
N LYS A 374 -30.24 45.25 -21.08
CA LYS A 374 -29.60 45.49 -19.78
C LYS A 374 -28.37 44.64 -19.49
N ARG A 375 -27.82 43.93 -20.50
CA ARG A 375 -26.61 43.09 -20.37
C ARG A 375 -25.39 43.78 -19.71
N HIS A 376 -25.34 45.11 -19.68
CA HIS A 376 -24.14 45.88 -19.30
C HIS A 376 -24.34 46.81 -18.08
N VAL A 377 -25.48 46.77 -17.38
CA VAL A 377 -25.83 47.85 -16.43
C VAL A 377 -25.36 47.59 -14.99
N ARG A 378 -25.08 46.32 -14.60
CA ARG A 378 -24.45 46.00 -13.31
C ARG A 378 -23.90 44.56 -13.32
N LYS A 379 -22.66 44.37 -12.85
CA LYS A 379 -22.06 43.03 -12.66
C LYS A 379 -22.73 42.35 -11.46
N ILE A 380 -23.29 41.15 -11.66
CA ILE A 380 -23.88 40.31 -10.61
C ILE A 380 -22.75 39.68 -9.79
N ASN A 381 -22.96 39.54 -8.48
CA ASN A 381 -22.01 38.88 -7.58
C ASN A 381 -22.41 37.43 -7.26
N SER A 382 -21.43 36.57 -6.96
CA SER A 382 -21.66 35.16 -6.60
C SER A 382 -22.60 34.98 -5.40
N SER A 383 -22.61 35.93 -4.46
CA SER A 383 -23.54 35.95 -3.33
C SER A 383 -25.00 36.17 -3.76
N GLU A 384 -25.26 37.02 -4.76
CA GLU A 384 -26.61 37.25 -5.27
C GLU A 384 -27.14 36.01 -5.99
N VAL A 385 -26.26 35.28 -6.70
CA VAL A 385 -26.59 34.00 -7.32
C VAL A 385 -26.88 32.93 -6.26
N TYR A 386 -26.05 32.84 -5.22
CA TYR A 386 -26.28 31.92 -4.11
C TYR A 386 -27.64 32.17 -3.44
N HIS A 387 -27.98 33.43 -3.15
CA HIS A 387 -29.26 33.79 -2.56
C HIS A 387 -30.44 33.44 -3.47
N ALA A 388 -30.33 33.72 -4.77
CA ALA A 388 -31.37 33.36 -5.73
C ALA A 388 -31.62 31.84 -5.78
N VAL A 389 -30.56 31.03 -5.78
CA VAL A 389 -30.67 29.56 -5.77
C VAL A 389 -31.23 29.04 -4.45
N ARG A 390 -30.81 29.61 -3.31
CA ARG A 390 -31.34 29.28 -1.99
C ARG A 390 -32.83 29.60 -1.87
N ASP A 391 -33.26 30.77 -2.36
CA ASP A 391 -34.65 31.19 -2.31
C ASP A 391 -35.52 30.33 -3.25
N ALA A 392 -34.98 29.92 -4.40
CA ALA A 392 -35.62 28.96 -5.29
C ALA A 392 -35.73 27.55 -4.66
N LEU A 393 -34.71 27.11 -3.91
CA LEU A 393 -34.76 25.88 -3.12
C LEU A 393 -35.84 25.95 -2.04
N GLN A 394 -35.96 27.08 -1.35
CA GLN A 394 -37.03 27.29 -0.36
C GLN A 394 -38.40 27.26 -1.01
N LEU A 395 -38.55 27.89 -2.18
CA LEU A 395 -39.82 27.92 -2.91
C LEU A 395 -40.25 26.52 -3.37
N ALA A 396 -39.30 25.72 -3.87
CA ALA A 396 -39.58 24.39 -4.41
C ALA A 396 -39.70 23.29 -3.34
N TYR A 397 -38.92 23.38 -2.25
CA TYR A 397 -38.74 22.30 -1.28
C TYR A 397 -38.86 22.72 0.19
N GLY A 398 -39.20 23.99 0.47
CA GLY A 398 -39.36 24.52 1.82
C GLY A 398 -38.08 24.49 2.65
N ASP A 399 -38.23 24.54 3.97
CA ASP A 399 -37.11 24.57 4.92
C ASP A 399 -36.27 23.28 4.89
N TYR A 400 -36.86 22.16 4.47
CA TYR A 400 -36.16 20.89 4.28
C TYR A 400 -35.09 20.99 3.19
N GLY A 401 -35.44 21.57 2.03
CA GLY A 401 -34.49 21.74 0.92
C GLY A 401 -33.30 22.61 1.30
N ILE A 402 -33.56 23.70 2.03
CA ILE A 402 -32.48 24.53 2.57
C ILE A 402 -31.64 23.73 3.57
N ALA A 403 -32.24 23.09 4.57
CA ALA A 403 -31.50 22.43 5.65
C ALA A 403 -30.51 21.38 5.13
N VAL A 404 -30.94 20.60 4.15
CA VAL A 404 -30.14 19.51 3.56
C VAL A 404 -28.98 20.04 2.70
N LEU A 405 -29.18 21.15 1.99
CA LEU A 405 -28.18 21.72 1.08
C LEU A 405 -27.39 22.89 1.69
N LYS A 406 -27.74 23.38 2.88
CA LYS A 406 -27.14 24.58 3.51
C LYS A 406 -25.62 24.53 3.61
N SER A 407 -25.06 23.36 3.95
CA SER A 407 -23.62 23.16 4.12
C SER A 407 -22.89 22.73 2.84
N SER A 408 -23.62 22.39 1.77
CA SER A 408 -23.05 21.81 0.56
C SER A 408 -23.25 22.65 -0.70
N LEU A 409 -24.27 23.50 -0.72
CA LEU A 409 -24.54 24.44 -1.80
C LEU A 409 -23.50 25.56 -1.79
N LEU A 410 -22.76 25.71 -2.90
CA LEU A 410 -21.76 26.76 -3.03
C LEU A 410 -21.68 27.24 -4.49
N VAL A 411 -21.57 28.55 -4.70
CA VAL A 411 -21.28 29.12 -6.04
C VAL A 411 -19.77 29.22 -6.16
N LYS A 412 -19.18 28.30 -6.93
CA LYS A 412 -17.73 28.10 -7.02
C LYS A 412 -17.05 29.08 -7.97
N TYR A 413 -17.77 29.47 -9.00
CA TYR A 413 -17.25 30.36 -10.03
C TYR A 413 -18.40 31.16 -10.64
N LEU A 414 -18.15 32.43 -10.92
CA LEU A 414 -19.03 33.29 -11.69
C LEU A 414 -18.16 34.17 -12.57
N ASN A 415 -18.33 34.05 -13.89
CA ASN A 415 -17.72 34.96 -14.83
C ASN A 415 -18.73 36.06 -15.22
N PRO A 416 -18.48 37.32 -14.84
CA PRO A 416 -19.41 38.42 -15.12
C PRO A 416 -19.44 38.84 -16.59
N GLU A 417 -18.48 38.41 -17.42
CA GLU A 417 -18.42 38.76 -18.85
C GLU A 417 -19.16 37.72 -19.70
N THR A 418 -18.99 36.43 -19.39
CA THR A 418 -19.66 35.33 -20.09
C THR A 418 -20.99 34.91 -19.46
N ASN A 419 -21.33 35.45 -18.28
CA ASN A 419 -22.51 35.05 -17.48
C ASN A 419 -22.52 33.58 -17.05
N MET A 420 -21.36 32.93 -17.07
CA MET A 420 -21.19 31.54 -16.71
C MET A 420 -21.07 31.38 -15.20
N VAL A 421 -21.79 30.42 -14.63
CA VAL A 421 -21.74 30.09 -13.20
C VAL A 421 -21.52 28.59 -13.00
N ILE A 422 -20.67 28.25 -12.03
CA ILE A 422 -20.52 26.88 -11.53
C ILE A 422 -21.09 26.82 -10.12
N ILE A 423 -22.05 25.93 -9.93
CA ILE A 423 -22.75 25.71 -8.67
C ILE A 423 -22.45 24.29 -8.20
N ARG A 424 -22.05 24.13 -6.96
CA ARG A 424 -21.81 22.83 -6.32
C ARG A 424 -22.97 22.48 -5.41
N ALA A 425 -23.41 21.23 -5.42
CA ALA A 425 -24.34 20.68 -4.42
C ALA A 425 -23.94 19.25 -4.01
N LYS A 426 -24.39 18.77 -2.85
CA LYS A 426 -24.16 17.37 -2.43
C LYS A 426 -24.82 16.40 -3.41
N ARG A 427 -24.09 15.34 -3.81
CA ARG A 427 -24.56 14.37 -4.81
C ARG A 427 -25.84 13.65 -4.39
N ASP A 428 -26.03 13.34 -3.11
CA ASP A 428 -27.27 12.70 -2.63
C ASP A 428 -28.53 13.54 -2.92
N PHE A 429 -28.37 14.85 -3.11
CA PHE A 429 -29.47 15.81 -3.28
C PHE A 429 -29.33 16.67 -4.54
N TYR A 430 -28.49 16.25 -5.50
CA TYR A 430 -28.22 17.04 -6.70
C TYR A 430 -29.47 17.31 -7.54
N ARG A 431 -30.40 16.35 -7.64
CA ARG A 431 -31.65 16.52 -8.39
C ARG A 431 -32.52 17.63 -7.80
N MET A 432 -32.49 17.81 -6.47
CA MET A 432 -33.22 18.85 -5.77
C MET A 432 -32.62 20.24 -6.06
N ALA A 433 -31.29 20.33 -6.11
CA ALA A 433 -30.61 21.54 -6.57
C ALA A 433 -30.94 21.83 -8.04
N GLN A 434 -30.85 20.82 -8.93
CA GLN A 434 -31.10 20.96 -10.37
C GLN A 434 -32.49 21.51 -10.67
N THR A 435 -33.53 20.94 -10.07
CA THR A 435 -34.92 21.39 -10.27
C THR A 435 -35.13 22.78 -9.70
N ALA A 436 -34.54 23.11 -8.55
CA ALA A 436 -34.64 24.44 -7.96
C ALA A 436 -34.05 25.53 -8.88
N LEU A 437 -32.99 25.24 -9.66
CA LEU A 437 -32.42 26.22 -10.61
C LEU A 437 -33.47 26.73 -11.61
N THR A 438 -34.42 25.90 -12.03
CA THR A 438 -35.49 26.29 -12.96
C THR A 438 -36.50 27.29 -12.37
N PHE A 439 -36.55 27.42 -11.05
CA PHE A 439 -37.43 28.36 -10.35
C PHE A 439 -36.76 29.71 -10.06
N VAL A 440 -35.48 29.87 -10.41
CA VAL A 440 -34.80 31.16 -10.31
C VAL A 440 -35.36 32.10 -11.37
N LYS A 441 -36.14 33.11 -10.94
CA LYS A 441 -36.71 34.14 -11.81
C LYS A 441 -36.06 35.52 -11.66
N LYS A 442 -35.32 35.70 -10.57
CA LYS A 442 -34.70 36.96 -10.20
C LYS A 442 -33.36 36.70 -9.53
N ILE A 443 -32.32 37.41 -9.95
CA ILE A 443 -30.99 37.38 -9.32
C ILE A 443 -30.66 38.82 -8.92
N GLY A 444 -30.57 39.07 -7.61
CA GLY A 444 -30.46 40.42 -7.07
C GLY A 444 -31.66 41.28 -7.48
N ASN A 445 -31.41 42.38 -8.20
CA ASN A 445 -32.44 43.29 -8.71
C ASN A 445 -32.82 43.06 -10.18
N HIS A 446 -32.33 41.98 -10.80
CA HIS A 446 -32.51 41.71 -12.22
C HIS A 446 -33.44 40.52 -12.46
N ASP A 447 -34.36 40.65 -13.41
CA ASP A 447 -35.15 39.54 -13.93
C ASP A 447 -34.22 38.66 -14.78
N ALA A 448 -33.79 37.55 -14.19
CA ALA A 448 -32.79 36.65 -14.75
C ALA A 448 -33.06 35.21 -14.31
N PHE A 449 -32.74 34.28 -15.21
CA PHE A 449 -32.93 32.85 -15.02
C PHE A 449 -31.60 32.13 -15.14
N LEU A 450 -31.50 30.94 -14.53
CA LEU A 450 -30.35 30.06 -14.68
C LEU A 450 -30.68 28.97 -15.70
N HIS A 451 -29.96 28.97 -16.82
CA HIS A 451 -30.04 27.91 -17.81
C HIS A 451 -28.93 26.90 -17.57
N THR A 452 -29.28 25.73 -17.02
CA THR A 452 -28.31 24.65 -16.80
C THR A 452 -27.87 24.05 -18.13
N MET A 453 -26.59 24.19 -18.44
CA MET A 453 -26.00 23.68 -19.67
C MET A 453 -25.37 22.31 -19.48
N HIS A 454 -24.75 22.07 -18.33
CA HIS A 454 -24.11 20.80 -18.04
C HIS A 454 -24.17 20.46 -16.55
N ILE A 455 -24.18 19.17 -16.26
CA ILE A 455 -24.12 18.61 -14.91
C ILE A 455 -23.00 17.58 -14.94
N GLY A 456 -21.99 17.78 -14.10
CA GLY A 456 -20.80 16.96 -14.05
C GLY A 456 -20.48 16.53 -12.62
N GLY A 457 -20.01 15.28 -12.47
CA GLY A 457 -19.57 14.77 -11.18
C GLY A 457 -18.31 15.48 -10.68
N ASN A 458 -17.38 15.83 -11.56
CA ASN A 458 -16.10 16.42 -11.17
C ASN A 458 -15.99 17.91 -11.55
N GLU A 459 -15.40 18.72 -10.66
CA GLU A 459 -15.07 20.13 -10.89
C GLU A 459 -14.16 20.28 -12.12
N GLY A 460 -13.16 19.40 -12.26
CA GLY A 460 -12.24 19.38 -13.42
C GLY A 460 -12.93 19.15 -14.77
N ASN A 461 -13.78 18.12 -14.89
CA ASN A 461 -14.53 17.85 -16.13
C ASN A 461 -15.51 18.99 -16.48
N THR A 462 -16.06 19.64 -15.45
CA THR A 462 -16.97 20.77 -15.64
C THR A 462 -16.21 22.02 -16.11
N LEU A 463 -14.99 22.22 -15.62
CA LEU A 463 -14.08 23.30 -16.01
C LEU A 463 -13.46 23.10 -17.41
N GLU A 464 -13.11 21.87 -17.81
CA GLU A 464 -12.63 21.57 -19.16
C GLU A 464 -13.65 21.93 -20.24
N ARG A 465 -14.94 21.73 -19.96
CA ARG A 465 -16.06 22.17 -20.83
C ARG A 465 -16.32 23.67 -20.77
N CYS A 466 -15.72 24.34 -19.81
CA CYS A 466 -15.79 25.77 -19.59
C CYS A 466 -14.67 26.53 -20.29
N SER A 467 -13.92 25.89 -21.21
CA SER A 467 -12.87 26.53 -22.04
C SER A 467 -13.46 27.72 -22.79
N VAL A 468 -13.37 28.89 -22.15
CA VAL A 468 -13.78 30.17 -22.69
C VAL A 468 -12.65 30.64 -23.59
N LYS A 469 -12.96 30.80 -24.88
CA LYS A 469 -12.15 31.61 -25.77
C LYS A 469 -12.49 33.08 -25.49
N ASP A 470 -11.47 33.91 -25.29
CA ASP A 470 -11.65 35.36 -25.25
C ASP A 470 -12.30 35.86 -26.57
N VAL A 471 -12.80 37.09 -26.60
CA VAL A 471 -13.33 37.78 -27.80
C VAL A 471 -12.34 37.76 -28.97
N ASN A 472 -11.03 37.60 -28.67
CA ASN A 472 -9.95 37.46 -29.63
C ASN A 472 -9.54 36.01 -29.97
N GLY A 473 -10.17 34.99 -29.38
CA GLY A 473 -9.92 33.58 -29.68
C GLY A 473 -8.85 32.88 -28.84
N THR A 474 -8.27 33.55 -27.83
CA THR A 474 -7.25 33.01 -26.93
C THR A 474 -7.86 32.07 -25.88
N GLU A 475 -7.25 30.92 -25.63
CA GLU A 475 -7.69 29.93 -24.63
C GLU A 475 -7.29 30.40 -23.22
N LEU A 476 -8.26 30.59 -22.32
CA LEU A 476 -7.99 30.98 -20.93
C LEU A 476 -7.95 29.74 -20.03
N SER A 477 -6.85 29.55 -19.31
CA SER A 477 -6.69 28.46 -18.33
C SER A 477 -7.22 28.91 -16.97
N VAL A 478 -8.03 28.08 -16.30
CA VAL A 478 -8.57 28.38 -14.97
C VAL A 478 -7.76 27.63 -13.92
N THR A 479 -7.20 28.35 -12.95
CA THR A 479 -6.35 27.80 -11.88
C THR A 479 -6.94 28.11 -10.50
N GLU A 480 -6.77 27.20 -9.54
CA GLU A 480 -7.22 27.39 -8.16
C GLU A 480 -6.20 28.21 -7.36
N CYS A 481 -6.65 29.29 -6.71
CA CYS A 481 -5.86 30.09 -5.78
C CYS A 481 -6.68 30.34 -4.50
N ASP A 482 -6.19 29.87 -3.36
CA ASP A 482 -6.84 30.04 -2.04
C ASP A 482 -8.32 29.60 -1.95
N GLY A 483 -8.69 28.56 -2.71
CA GLY A 483 -10.05 27.98 -2.68
C GLY A 483 -11.07 28.66 -3.61
N ASP A 484 -10.64 29.70 -4.35
CA ASP A 484 -11.38 30.36 -5.43
C ASP A 484 -10.71 30.08 -6.79
N LEU A 485 -11.52 30.03 -7.85
CA LEU A 485 -11.05 29.81 -9.23
C LEU A 485 -10.74 31.15 -9.91
N VAL A 486 -9.53 31.27 -10.48
CA VAL A 486 -9.03 32.48 -11.17
C VAL A 486 -8.64 32.13 -12.60
N CYS A 487 -8.98 32.97 -13.58
CA CYS A 487 -8.54 32.82 -14.98
C CYS A 487 -7.13 33.41 -15.16
N CYS A 488 -6.23 32.64 -15.80
CA CYS A 488 -4.87 33.05 -16.15
C CYS A 488 -4.64 32.91 -17.66
N GLU A 489 -4.01 33.93 -18.26
CA GLU A 489 -3.46 33.88 -19.63
C GLU A 489 -2.06 33.23 -19.59
N ASP A 490 -1.96 32.03 -20.15
CA ASP A 490 -0.76 31.25 -20.49
C ASP A 490 0.36 31.07 -19.44
N ASP A 491 1.12 30.01 -19.70
CA ASP A 491 2.10 29.34 -18.85
C ASP A 491 3.03 30.30 -18.07
N LYS A 492 2.76 30.41 -16.76
CA LYS A 492 3.55 31.08 -15.69
C LYS A 492 3.56 32.62 -15.70
N SER A 493 3.02 33.16 -14.59
CA SER A 493 3.50 34.34 -13.82
C SER A 493 2.71 35.66 -13.78
N ARG A 494 1.41 35.70 -14.12
CA ARG A 494 0.57 36.84 -13.70
C ARG A 494 -0.77 36.40 -13.13
N CYS A 495 -0.95 36.54 -11.82
CA CYS A 495 -2.29 36.65 -11.24
C CYS A 495 -2.91 37.95 -11.77
N CYS A 496 -4.08 37.88 -12.42
CA CYS A 496 -4.87 39.08 -12.65
C CYS A 496 -5.23 39.66 -11.29
N ASP A 497 -4.72 40.86 -11.02
CA ASP A 497 -4.94 41.59 -9.78
C ASP A 497 -6.44 41.70 -9.49
N LYS A 498 -6.79 41.53 -8.22
CA LYS A 498 -8.10 41.94 -7.71
C LYS A 498 -8.29 43.42 -8.09
N THR A 499 -9.49 43.77 -8.54
CA THR A 499 -9.95 45.13 -8.91
C THR A 499 -9.37 45.76 -10.20
N LEU A 500 -10.07 45.57 -11.32
CA LEU A 500 -10.11 46.60 -12.39
C LEU A 500 -11.27 47.56 -12.11
N THR A 501 -10.99 48.56 -11.27
CA THR A 501 -11.77 49.79 -11.15
C THR A 501 -11.48 50.70 -12.35
N THR A 502 -12.56 51.08 -13.06
CA THR A 502 -12.82 52.29 -13.88
C THR A 502 -11.68 53.03 -14.61
N PRO A 503 -11.89 53.44 -15.88
CA PRO A 503 -10.94 54.31 -16.59
C PRO A 503 -11.06 55.75 -16.06
N SER A 504 -9.94 56.33 -15.63
CA SER A 504 -9.84 57.78 -15.39
C SER A 504 -9.51 58.50 -16.68
N SER A 505 -10.40 59.40 -17.06
CA SER A 505 -10.21 60.48 -18.02
C SER A 505 -9.04 61.40 -17.63
N SER A 506 -8.04 61.52 -18.52
CA SER A 506 -7.39 62.77 -18.97
C SER A 506 -6.12 62.43 -19.74
#